data_AF-A0A914R6F2-F1
#
_entry.id   AF-A0A914R6F2-F1
#
_cell.length_a   1.000
_cell.length_b   1.000
_cell.length_c   1.000
_cell.angle_alpha   90.00
_cell.angle_beta   90.00
_cell.angle_gamma   90.00
#
_symmetry.space_group_name_H-M   'P 1'
#
loop_
_entity.id
_entity.type
_entity.pdbx_description
1 polymer ?
#
loop_
_entity_poly.entity_id
_entity_poly.type
_entity_poly.pdbx_seq_one_letter_code
_entity_poly.pdbx_strand_id
1 'polypeptide(L)'
;MDSAYKEFVAYCRRKGAHVDEIENIESTGGPVDVFARKVYDMCYAQIKKEDDRRVNALLVSALITACPQVITESSTLNPFVKPFMELLRCEENLTVTRHALNSLPVLFRMTSLKKPSPHAKMLKQIVTNLTSCENCFPQDFEL
;
A
#
# COMPACT_ATOMS: atom_id res chain seq x y z
N MET A 1 22.63 -4.12 2.54
CA MET A 1 21.84 -3.94 3.77
C MET A 1 22.57 -3.02 4.77
N ASP A 2 23.87 -3.19 4.98
CA ASP A 2 24.66 -2.35 5.93
C ASP A 2 24.64 -0.83 5.70
N SER A 3 24.58 -0.34 4.45
CA SER A 3 24.65 1.12 4.21
C SER A 3 23.33 1.83 4.56
N ALA A 4 22.19 1.26 4.16
CA ALA A 4 20.86 1.82 4.46
C ALA A 4 20.57 1.80 5.96
N TYR A 5 21.04 0.75 6.66
CA TYR A 5 20.92 0.66 8.11
C TYR A 5 21.72 1.75 8.82
N LYS A 6 22.97 1.99 8.40
CA LYS A 6 23.81 3.06 8.95
C LYS A 6 23.22 4.46 8.71
N GLU A 7 22.62 4.68 7.55
CA GLU A 7 21.93 5.95 7.24
C GLU A 7 20.68 6.16 8.12
N PHE A 8 19.90 5.11 8.34
CA PHE A 8 18.74 5.14 9.24
C PHE A 8 19.15 5.45 10.69
N VAL A 9 20.17 4.78 11.21
CA VAL A 9 20.69 5.06 12.57
C VAL A 9 21.21 6.49 12.69
N ALA A 10 21.94 6.97 11.68
CA ALA A 10 22.41 8.37 11.64
C ALA A 10 21.25 9.37 11.60
N TYR A 11 20.17 9.06 10.87
CA TYR A 11 18.95 9.86 10.86
C TYR A 11 18.26 9.91 12.23
N CYS A 12 18.07 8.76 12.89
CA CYS A 12 17.46 8.67 14.22
C CYS A 12 18.22 9.49 15.26
N ARG A 13 19.55 9.38 15.28
CA ARG A 13 20.41 10.19 16.17
C ARG A 13 20.26 11.69 15.93
N ARG A 14 20.20 12.13 14.67
CA ARG A 14 19.96 13.54 14.32
C ARG A 14 18.58 14.05 14.74
N LYS A 15 17.60 13.17 14.92
CA LYS A 15 16.25 13.50 15.39
C LYS A 15 16.09 13.36 16.91
N GLY A 16 17.15 13.07 17.64
CA GLY A 16 17.15 13.01 19.10
C GLY A 16 16.69 11.68 19.69
N ALA A 17 16.65 10.60 18.89
CA ALA A 17 16.41 9.26 19.42
C ALA A 17 17.59 8.83 20.31
N HIS A 18 17.29 8.25 21.48
CA HIS A 18 18.30 7.83 22.44
C HIS A 18 19.00 6.54 21.99
N VAL A 19 20.26 6.35 22.37
CA VAL A 19 21.05 5.15 22.02
C VAL A 19 20.32 3.89 22.49
N ASP A 20 19.72 3.96 23.67
CA ASP A 20 18.96 2.90 24.31
C ASP A 20 17.70 2.50 23.49
N GLU A 21 17.06 3.45 22.79
CA GLU A 21 15.91 3.15 21.90
C GLU A 21 16.36 2.46 20.62
N ILE A 22 17.53 2.83 20.09
CA ILE A 22 18.13 2.23 18.90
C ILE A 22 18.59 0.80 19.21
N GLU A 23 19.27 0.60 20.35
CA GLU A 23 19.68 -0.72 20.85
C GLU A 23 18.49 -1.59 21.22
N ASN A 24 17.38 -1.02 21.72
CA ASN A 24 16.15 -1.77 21.96
C ASN A 24 15.50 -2.22 20.63
N ILE A 25 15.54 -1.41 19.56
CA ILE A 25 15.12 -1.81 18.21
C ILE A 25 16.02 -2.90 17.63
N GLU A 26 17.34 -2.82 17.84
CA GLU A 26 18.33 -3.82 17.44
C GLU A 26 18.15 -5.15 18.17
N SER A 27 17.97 -5.11 19.49
CA SER A 27 17.93 -6.28 20.37
C SER A 27 16.58 -6.97 20.42
N THR A 28 15.48 -6.24 20.27
CA THR A 28 14.15 -6.86 20.19
C THR A 28 13.86 -7.41 18.82
N GLY A 29 14.56 -6.94 17.76
CA GLY A 29 14.32 -7.33 16.38
C GLY A 29 12.84 -7.58 16.15
N GLY A 30 12.00 -6.60 16.53
CA GLY A 30 10.56 -6.79 16.67
C GLY A 30 10.03 -7.56 15.45
N PRO A 31 9.12 -8.54 15.62
CA PRO A 31 8.63 -9.35 14.51
C PRO A 31 8.35 -8.45 13.31
N VAL A 32 8.69 -8.87 12.10
CA VAL A 32 8.45 -8.08 10.87
C VAL A 32 7.05 -7.48 10.86
N ASP A 33 6.08 -8.20 11.43
CA ASP A 33 4.70 -7.78 11.65
C ASP A 33 4.53 -6.51 12.52
N VAL A 34 5.32 -6.32 13.58
CA VAL A 34 5.29 -5.12 14.44
C VAL A 34 5.79 -3.89 13.67
N PHE A 35 6.87 -4.02 12.91
CA PHE A 35 7.37 -2.93 12.08
C PHE A 35 6.43 -2.65 10.91
N ALA A 36 5.90 -3.69 10.27
CA ALA A 36 4.90 -3.56 9.22
C ALA A 36 3.61 -2.90 9.74
N ARG A 37 3.22 -3.16 10.99
CA ARG A 37 2.09 -2.50 11.64
C ARG A 37 2.36 -1.03 11.94
N LYS A 38 3.55 -0.68 12.45
CA LYS A 38 3.94 0.73 12.64
C LYS A 38 3.95 1.50 11.32
N VAL A 39 4.50 0.89 10.25
CA VAL A 39 4.48 1.45 8.90
C VAL A 39 3.03 1.62 8.42
N TYR A 40 2.16 0.63 8.67
CA TYR A 40 0.72 0.74 8.39
C TYR A 40 0.10 1.95 9.09
N ASP A 41 0.29 2.10 10.40
CA ASP A 41 -0.33 3.16 11.18
C ASP A 41 0.17 4.55 10.72
N MET A 42 1.46 4.67 10.42
CA MET A 42 2.05 5.89 9.85
C MET A 42 1.48 6.24 8.48
N CYS A 43 1.47 5.27 7.54
CA CYS A 43 0.91 5.46 6.21
C CYS A 43 -0.58 5.82 6.28
N TYR A 44 -1.34 5.14 7.13
CA TYR A 44 -2.78 5.37 7.31
C TYR A 44 -3.07 6.76 7.91
N ALA A 45 -2.27 7.21 8.87
CA ALA A 45 -2.37 8.55 9.42
C ALA A 45 -2.04 9.64 8.37
N GLN A 46 -1.07 9.37 7.50
CA GLN A 46 -0.73 10.27 6.40
C GLN A 46 -1.85 10.33 5.35
N ILE A 47 -2.41 9.17 4.96
CA ILE A 47 -3.53 9.09 3.99
C ILE A 47 -4.74 9.93 4.44
N LYS A 48 -4.96 10.06 5.75
CA LYS A 48 -6.05 10.89 6.29
C LYS A 48 -5.78 12.40 6.23
N LYS A 49 -4.53 12.82 6.09
CA LYS A 49 -4.09 14.22 6.13
C LYS A 49 -3.67 14.75 4.76
N GLU A 50 -3.32 13.85 3.86
CA GLU A 50 -2.76 14.16 2.55
C GLU A 50 -3.89 14.35 1.53
N ASP A 51 -3.89 15.51 0.87
CA ASP A 51 -4.86 15.82 -0.21
C ASP A 51 -4.33 15.40 -1.59
N ASP A 52 -3.04 15.06 -1.70
CA ASP A 52 -2.46 14.58 -2.95
C ASP A 52 -2.85 13.11 -3.23
N ARG A 53 -3.60 12.93 -4.32
CA ARG A 53 -4.09 11.63 -4.79
C ARG A 53 -2.97 10.67 -5.18
N ARG A 54 -1.85 11.17 -5.74
CA ARG A 54 -0.68 10.36 -6.11
C ARG A 54 -0.02 9.81 -4.86
N VAL A 55 0.22 10.68 -3.88
CA VAL A 55 0.85 10.28 -2.62
C VAL A 55 -0.02 9.24 -1.91
N ASN A 56 -1.33 9.46 -1.83
CA ASN A 56 -2.26 8.51 -1.22
C ASN A 56 -2.27 7.14 -1.91
N ALA A 57 -2.37 7.11 -3.24
CA ALA A 57 -2.37 5.86 -3.99
C ALA A 57 -1.03 5.12 -3.90
N LEU A 58 0.10 5.83 -3.94
CA LEU A 58 1.43 5.23 -3.81
C LEU A 58 1.69 4.70 -2.38
N LEU A 59 1.24 5.43 -1.34
CA LEU A 59 1.29 4.95 0.05
C LEU A 59 0.46 3.68 0.24
N VAL A 60 -0.76 3.65 -0.27
CA VAL A 60 -1.60 2.44 -0.24
C VAL A 60 -0.96 1.30 -1.02
N SER A 61 -0.38 1.59 -2.19
CA SER A 61 0.32 0.59 -3.00
C SER A 61 1.48 -0.04 -2.23
N ALA A 62 2.36 0.78 -1.66
CA ALA A 62 3.46 0.33 -0.84
C ALA A 62 2.98 -0.49 0.37
N LEU A 63 1.88 -0.07 1.01
CA LEU A 63 1.30 -0.74 2.15
C LEU A 63 0.79 -2.14 1.83
N ILE A 64 0.05 -2.28 0.71
CA ILE A 64 -0.46 -3.57 0.24
C ILE A 64 0.69 -4.52 -0.09
N THR A 65 1.76 -4.01 -0.71
CA THR A 65 2.91 -4.82 -1.11
C THR A 65 3.75 -5.24 0.10
N ALA A 66 3.99 -4.34 1.06
CA ALA A 66 4.84 -4.59 2.21
C ALA A 66 4.13 -5.35 3.34
N CYS A 67 2.82 -5.14 3.51
CA CYS A 67 2.03 -5.68 4.61
C CYS A 67 0.67 -6.22 4.12
N PRO A 68 0.65 -7.21 3.22
CA PRO A 68 -0.60 -7.71 2.60
C PRO A 68 -1.62 -8.26 3.60
N GLN A 69 -1.21 -8.72 4.78
CA GLN A 69 -2.06 -9.24 5.85
C GLN A 69 -3.09 -8.24 6.36
N VAL A 70 -2.83 -6.93 6.24
CA VAL A 70 -3.79 -5.88 6.62
C VAL A 70 -5.09 -5.96 5.84
N ILE A 71 -5.04 -6.51 4.62
CA ILE A 71 -6.22 -6.73 3.77
C ILE A 71 -7.10 -7.82 4.37
N THR A 72 -6.50 -8.89 4.88
CA THR A 72 -7.25 -9.99 5.52
C THR A 72 -7.80 -9.62 6.88
N GLU A 73 -7.14 -8.73 7.60
CA GLU A 73 -7.54 -8.24 8.93
C GLU A 73 -8.59 -7.13 8.86
N SER A 74 -8.64 -6.38 7.75
CA SER A 74 -9.57 -5.28 7.60
C SER A 74 -11.01 -5.76 7.44
N SER A 75 -11.94 -5.03 8.06
CA SER A 75 -13.39 -5.22 7.90
C SER A 75 -13.93 -4.66 6.59
N THR A 76 -13.16 -3.81 5.90
CA THR A 76 -13.53 -3.17 4.63
C THR A 76 -12.32 -2.94 3.74
N LEU A 77 -12.50 -2.91 2.41
CA LEU A 77 -11.43 -2.54 1.49
C LEU A 77 -11.45 -1.09 1.05
N ASN A 78 -12.46 -0.30 1.44
CA ASN A 78 -12.58 1.10 1.00
C ASN A 78 -11.28 1.92 1.18
N PRO A 79 -10.55 1.82 2.31
CA PRO A 79 -9.30 2.55 2.49
C PRO A 79 -8.20 2.17 1.50
N PHE A 80 -8.23 0.93 0.99
CA PHE A 80 -7.25 0.42 0.04
C PHE A 80 -7.66 0.65 -1.41
N VAL A 81 -8.97 0.79 -1.68
CA VAL A 81 -9.49 0.86 -3.05
C VAL A 81 -9.73 2.30 -3.48
N LYS A 82 -10.28 3.13 -2.59
CA LYS A 82 -10.68 4.51 -2.91
C LYS A 82 -9.51 5.34 -3.46
N PRO A 83 -8.30 5.33 -2.88
CA PRO A 83 -7.18 6.11 -3.42
C PRO A 83 -6.80 5.71 -4.84
N PHE A 84 -6.85 4.42 -5.20
CA PHE A 84 -6.60 3.98 -6.57
C PHE A 84 -7.68 4.47 -7.53
N MET A 85 -8.96 4.37 -7.13
CA MET A 85 -10.06 4.82 -7.99
C MET A 85 -10.04 6.34 -8.21
N GLU A 86 -9.60 7.11 -7.23
CA GLU A 86 -9.45 8.57 -7.34
C GLU A 86 -8.25 8.96 -8.20
N LEU A 87 -7.14 8.21 -8.11
CA LEU A 87 -5.96 8.42 -8.94
C LEU A 87 -6.22 8.04 -10.41
N LEU A 88 -6.60 6.79 -10.66
CA LEU A 88 -6.62 6.19 -12.00
C LEU A 88 -7.63 6.85 -12.96
N ARG A 89 -8.62 7.57 -12.44
CA ARG A 89 -9.59 8.30 -13.27
C ARG A 89 -8.99 9.49 -14.02
N CYS A 90 -7.93 10.09 -13.48
CA CYS A 90 -7.38 11.34 -14.01
C CYS A 90 -5.86 11.36 -14.09
N GLU A 91 -5.19 10.23 -13.86
CA GLU A 91 -3.73 10.15 -13.90
C GLU A 91 -3.23 9.98 -15.34
N GLU A 92 -2.46 10.96 -15.80
CA GLU A 92 -1.82 10.96 -17.12
C GLU A 92 -0.42 10.35 -17.09
N ASN A 93 0.23 10.31 -15.92
CA ASN A 93 1.56 9.76 -15.77
C ASN A 93 1.51 8.21 -15.71
N LEU A 94 1.86 7.59 -16.83
CA LEU A 94 1.87 6.12 -16.98
C LEU A 94 2.79 5.40 -15.97
N THR A 95 3.86 6.04 -15.50
CA THR A 95 4.74 5.47 -14.48
C THR A 95 4.03 5.40 -13.13
N VAL A 96 3.34 6.47 -12.72
CA VAL A 96 2.53 6.50 -11.49
C VAL A 96 1.39 5.49 -11.56
N THR A 97 0.67 5.47 -12.69
CA THR A 97 -0.38 4.48 -12.98
C THR A 97 0.13 3.05 -12.84
N ARG A 98 1.27 2.73 -13.46
CA ARG A 98 1.86 1.39 -13.38
C ARG A 98 2.22 0.99 -11.95
N HIS A 99 2.82 1.90 -11.17
CA HIS A 99 3.13 1.64 -9.77
C HIS A 99 1.88 1.35 -8.94
N ALA A 100 0.83 2.14 -9.11
CA ALA A 100 -0.45 1.93 -8.42
C ALA A 100 -1.10 0.58 -8.79
N LEU A 101 -1.08 0.20 -10.08
CA LEU A 101 -1.68 -1.04 -10.56
C LEU A 101 -0.94 -2.30 -10.06
N ASN A 102 0.38 -2.24 -9.86
CA ASN A 102 1.20 -3.39 -9.44
C ASN A 102 0.78 -4.00 -8.08
N SER A 103 0.14 -3.23 -7.21
CA SER A 103 -0.37 -3.72 -5.91
C SER A 103 -1.73 -4.42 -5.99
N LEU A 104 -2.51 -4.23 -7.07
CA LEU A 104 -3.86 -4.80 -7.18
C LEU A 104 -3.90 -6.35 -7.20
N PRO A 105 -2.98 -7.06 -7.89
CA PRO A 105 -2.94 -8.53 -7.82
C PRO A 105 -2.77 -9.06 -6.39
N VAL A 106 -1.97 -8.37 -5.57
CA VAL A 106 -1.80 -8.73 -4.15
C VAL A 106 -3.10 -8.53 -3.39
N LEU A 107 -3.80 -7.42 -3.61
CA LEU A 107 -5.12 -7.17 -3.03
C LEU A 107 -6.14 -8.26 -3.41
N PHE A 108 -6.19 -8.66 -4.68
CA PHE A 108 -7.07 -9.73 -5.15
C PHE A 108 -6.71 -11.08 -4.53
N ARG A 109 -5.42 -11.41 -4.45
CA ARG A 109 -4.95 -12.63 -3.79
C ARG A 109 -5.38 -12.68 -2.34
N MET A 110 -5.11 -11.62 -1.56
CA MET A 110 -5.42 -11.60 -0.13
C MET A 110 -6.92 -11.66 0.16
N THR A 111 -7.74 -10.98 -0.64
CA THR A 111 -9.21 -11.02 -0.51
C THR A 111 -9.83 -12.37 -0.89
N SER A 112 -9.16 -13.15 -1.74
CA SER A 112 -9.59 -14.50 -2.13
C SER A 112 -9.32 -15.58 -1.08
N LEU A 113 -8.47 -15.28 -0.07
CA LEU A 113 -8.09 -16.25 0.97
C LEU A 113 -9.28 -16.65 1.87
N LYS A 114 -10.23 -15.74 2.08
CA LYS A 114 -11.49 -16.02 2.80
C LYS A 114 -12.52 -16.56 1.81
N LYS A 115 -13.08 -17.74 2.09
CA LYS A 115 -14.15 -18.37 1.28
C LYS A 115 -15.42 -18.54 2.12
N PRO A 116 -16.58 -18.06 1.65
CA PRO A 116 -16.77 -17.19 0.48
C PRO A 116 -16.10 -15.82 0.69
N SER A 117 -15.66 -15.16 -0.40
CA SER A 117 -15.01 -13.85 -0.26
C SER A 117 -16.04 -12.78 0.13
N PRO A 118 -15.87 -12.09 1.28
CA PRO A 118 -16.79 -11.06 1.70
C PRO A 118 -16.76 -9.82 0.79
N HIS A 119 -15.77 -9.72 -0.09
CA HIS A 119 -15.52 -8.56 -0.94
C HIS A 119 -15.75 -8.81 -2.43
N ALA A 120 -16.32 -9.96 -2.81
CA ALA A 120 -16.50 -10.36 -4.22
C ALA A 120 -17.19 -9.28 -5.09
N LYS A 121 -18.21 -8.60 -4.55
CA LYS A 121 -18.91 -7.51 -5.26
C LYS A 121 -17.99 -6.31 -5.55
N MET A 122 -17.18 -5.92 -4.57
CA MET A 122 -16.26 -4.81 -4.69
C MET A 122 -15.10 -5.15 -5.63
N LEU A 123 -14.60 -6.39 -5.60
CA LEU A 123 -13.62 -6.87 -6.58
C LEU A 123 -14.13 -6.76 -8.01
N LYS A 124 -15.39 -7.17 -8.25
CA LYS A 124 -16.02 -7.03 -9.55
C LYS A 124 -16.07 -5.56 -10.01
N GLN A 125 -16.43 -4.64 -9.11
CA GLN A 125 -16.45 -3.21 -9.42
C GLN A 125 -15.07 -2.64 -9.75
N ILE A 126 -14.03 -3.05 -9.01
CA ILE A 126 -12.65 -2.65 -9.29
C ILE A 126 -12.25 -3.09 -10.70
N VAL A 127 -12.47 -4.37 -11.03
CA VAL A 127 -12.15 -4.90 -12.36
C VAL A 127 -12.91 -4.13 -13.44
N THR A 128 -14.21 -3.91 -13.28
CA THR A 128 -15.02 -3.14 -14.23
C THR A 128 -14.46 -1.73 -14.46
N ASN A 129 -14.14 -1.01 -13.38
CA ASN A 129 -13.59 0.35 -13.48
C ASN A 129 -12.23 0.40 -14.17
N LEU A 130 -11.39 -0.60 -13.93
CA LEU A 130 -10.08 -0.73 -14.58
C LEU A 130 -10.25 -0.99 -16.08
N THR A 131 -11.07 -1.98 -16.44
CA THR A 131 -11.31 -2.32 -17.86
C THR A 131 -12.01 -1.21 -18.65
N SER A 132 -12.73 -0.31 -17.99
CA SER A 132 -13.34 0.86 -18.63
C SER A 132 -12.38 2.05 -18.78
N CYS A 133 -11.17 1.98 -18.23
CA CYS A 133 -10.19 3.06 -18.29
C CYS A 133 -9.26 2.86 -19.50
N GLU A 134 -9.62 3.47 -20.64
CA GLU A 134 -8.88 3.37 -21.91
C GLU A 134 -7.39 3.76 -21.78
N ASN A 135 -7.08 4.68 -20.87
CA ASN A 135 -5.72 5.14 -20.59
C ASN A 135 -4.85 4.07 -19.90
N CYS A 136 -5.47 3.14 -19.17
CA CYS A 136 -4.77 2.12 -18.38
C CYS A 136 -4.82 0.75 -19.04
N PHE A 137 -5.92 0.44 -19.73
CA PHE A 137 -6.16 -0.82 -20.41
C PHE A 137 -6.69 -0.51 -21.82
N PRO A 138 -5.84 -0.59 -22.85
CA PRO A 138 -6.32 -0.44 -24.23
C PRO A 138 -7.44 -1.45 -24.49
N GLN A 139 -8.54 -1.03 -25.12
CA GLN A 139 -9.67 -1.93 -25.39
C GLN A 139 -9.38 -2.94 -26.52
N ASP A 140 -8.26 -2.78 -27.22
CA ASP A 140 -7.84 -3.63 -28.35
C ASP A 140 -7.16 -4.94 -27.91
N PHE A 141 -7.48 -5.47 -26.73
CA PHE A 141 -7.13 -6.86 -26.42
C PHE A 141 -8.13 -7.79 -27.13
N GLU A 142 -7.87 -8.06 -28.41
CA GLU A 142 -8.42 -9.26 -29.06
C GLU A 142 -7.86 -10.48 -28.30
N LEU A 143 -8.76 -11.22 -27.64
CA LEU A 143 -8.47 -12.51 -26.98
C LEU A 143 -8.37 -13.63 -28.00
#